data_AF-N1UP47-F1
#
_entry.id   AF-N1UP47-F1
#
_cell.length_a   1.000
_cell.length_b   1.000
_cell.length_c   1.000
_cell.angle_alpha   90.00
_cell.angle_beta   90.00
_cell.angle_gamma   90.00
#
_symmetry.space_group_name_H-M   'P 1'
#
loop_
_entity.id
_entity.type
_entity.pdbx_description
1 polymer ?
#
loop_
_entity_poly.entity_id
_entity_poly.type
_entity_poly.pdbx_seq_one_letter_code
_entity_poly.pdbx_strand_id
1 'polypeptide(L)' 'MKTNTLLHLKTILSLLDEEIRGKVREESEILNPVKTCDPA' A
#
# COMPACT_ATOMS: atom_id res chain seq x y z
N MET A 1 0.35 8.14 -30.41
CA MET A 1 -0.52 7.14 -29.77
C MET A 1 0.18 6.29 -28.68
N LYS A 2 1.49 5.97 -28.79
CA LYS A 2 2.21 5.15 -27.79
C LYS A 2 2.33 5.75 -26.37
N THR A 3 2.31 7.08 -26.25
CA THR A 3 2.40 7.80 -24.97
C THR A 3 1.21 7.56 -24.04
N ASN A 4 0.01 7.37 -24.60
CA ASN A 4 -1.21 7.14 -23.82
C ASN A 4 -1.15 5.78 -23.12
N THR A 5 -0.77 4.73 -23.84
CA THR A 5 -0.62 3.38 -23.27
C THR A 5 0.43 3.34 -22.15
N LEU A 6 1.56 4.01 -22.32
CA LEU A 6 2.60 4.07 -21.30
C LEU A 6 2.14 4.81 -20.04
N LEU A 7 1.43 5.93 -20.22
CA LEU A 7 0.86 6.67 -19.10
C LEU A 7 -0.18 5.84 -18.35
N HIS A 8 -1.06 5.14 -19.09
CA HIS A 8 -2.08 4.27 -18.48
C HIS A 8 -1.44 3.13 -17.70
N LEU A 9 -0.42 2.48 -18.26
CA LEU A 9 0.33 1.44 -17.57
C LEU A 9 0.98 1.97 -16.29
N LYS A 10 1.60 3.16 -16.34
CA LYS A 10 2.20 3.80 -15.17
C LYS A 10 1.16 4.08 -14.07
N THR A 11 -0.01 4.56 -14.45
CA THR A 11 -1.11 4.79 -13.50
C THR A 11 -1.57 3.48 -12.86
N ILE A 12 -1.79 2.43 -13.65
CA ILE A 12 -2.20 1.11 -13.14
C ILE A 12 -1.17 0.57 -12.14
N LEU A 13 0.12 0.64 -12.49
CA LEU A 13 1.20 0.18 -11.62
C LEU A 13 1.26 0.97 -10.31
N SER A 14 1.02 2.28 -10.35
CA SER A 14 1.03 3.12 -9.14
C SER A 14 -0.13 2.76 -8.20
N LEU A 15 -1.32 2.50 -8.75
CA LEU A 15 -2.49 2.08 -7.97
C LEU A 15 -2.29 0.72 -7.30
N LEU A 16 -1.73 -0.26 -8.03
CA LEU A 16 -1.45 -1.58 -7.49
C LEU A 16 -0.41 -1.53 -6.36
N ASP A 17 0.62 -0.70 -6.52
CA ASP A 17 1.67 -0.51 -5.53
C ASP A 17 1.13 0.15 -4.23
N GLU A 18 0.20 1.10 -4.35
CA GLU A 18 -0.51 1.67 -3.20
C GLU A 18 -1.41 0.63 -2.50
N GLU A 19 -2.16 -0.17 -3.25
CA GLU A 19 -3.04 -1.20 -2.69
C GLU A 19 -2.25 -2.27 -1.93
N ILE A 20 -1.13 -2.75 -2.50
CA ILE A 20 -0.26 -3.74 -1.86
C ILE A 20 0.33 -3.17 -0.57
N ARG A 21 0.85 -1.94 -0.58
CA ARG A 21 1.35 -1.30 0.64
C ARG A 21 0.27 -1.12 1.71
N GLY A 22 -0.95 -0.76 1.29
CA GLY A 22 -2.10 -0.64 2.18
C GLY A 22 -2.39 -1.96 2.90
N LYS A 23 -2.48 -3.06 2.14
CA LYS A 23 -2.69 -4.40 2.68
C LYS A 23 -1.57 -4.86 3.61
N VAL A 24 -0.30 -4.67 3.20
CA VAL A 24 0.85 -5.02 4.05
C VAL A 24 0.85 -4.23 5.36
N ARG A 25 0.48 -2.93 5.32
CA ARG A 25 0.35 -2.12 6.53
C ARG A 25 -0.77 -2.64 7.43
N GLU A 26 -1.95 -2.92 6.88
CA GLU A 26 -3.09 -3.47 7.62
C GLU A 26 -2.72 -4.81 8.28
N GLU A 27 -2.12 -5.74 7.53
CA GLU A 27 -1.65 -7.01 8.07
C GLU A 27 -0.56 -6.81 9.13
N SER A 28 0.35 -5.87 8.92
CA SER A 28 1.38 -5.53 9.90
C SER A 28 0.80 -4.95 11.19
N GLU A 29 -0.25 -4.13 11.12
CA GLU A 29 -0.95 -3.55 12.27
C GLU A 29 -1.76 -4.61 13.03
N ILE A 30 -2.32 -5.59 12.31
CA ILE A 30 -2.99 -6.75 12.93
C ILE A 30 -1.99 -7.68 13.61
N LEU A 31 -0.87 -8.00 12.95
CA LEU A 31 0.14 -8.93 13.44
C LEU A 31 1.00 -8.33 14.56
N ASN A 32 1.31 -7.05 14.42
CA ASN A 32 1.98 -6.24 15.43
C ASN A 32 1.01 -5.16 15.87
N PRO A 33 -0.01 -5.50 16.69
CA PRO A 33 -0.76 -4.47 17.37
C PRO A 33 0.29 -3.75 18.19
N VAL A 34 0.66 -2.54 17.77
CA VAL A 34 1.54 -1.66 18.55
C VAL A 34 0.97 -1.72 19.94
N LYS A 35 1.73 -2.33 20.87
CA LYS A 35 1.31 -2.51 22.25
C LYS A 35 1.03 -1.11 22.78
N THR A 36 -0.21 -0.68 22.71
CA THR A 36 -0.79 0.41 23.50
C THR A 36 -1.00 -0.11 24.92
N CYS A 37 0.06 -0.71 25.48
CA CYS A 37 0.24 -0.73 26.91
C CYS A 37 1.34 0.29 27.15
N ASP A 38 0.95 1.55 27.29
CA ASP A 38 1.75 2.48 28.07
C ASP A 38 1.97 1.82 29.44
N PRO A 39 3.23 1.58 29.87
CA PRO A 39 3.48 1.21 31.25
C PRO A 39 3.22 2.45 32.11
N ALA A 40 1.99 2.58 32.61
CA ALA A 40 1.62 3.45 33.71
C ALA A 40 1.55 2.64 35.01
#